data_AF-A0A6B9TCQ4-F1
#
_entry.id   AF-A0A6B9TCQ4-F1
#
_cell.length_a   1.000
_cell.length_b   1.000
_cell.length_c   1.000
_cell.angle_alpha   90.00
_cell.angle_beta   90.00
_cell.angle_gamma   90.00
#
_symmetry.space_group_name_H-M   'P 1'
#
loop_
_entity.id
_entity.type
_entity.pdbx_description
1 polymer ?
#
loop_
_entity_poly.entity_id
_entity_poly.type
_entity_poly.pdbx_seq_one_letter_code
_entity_poly.pdbx_strand_id
1 'polypeptide(L)'
;MTEAHDSKALLYKDTVQPMNQAYNELLAFYSQGDTRAAYLKTFELALSLNCPNRMLWQFPEYKQLEAKAPLPKDPRIRIDPDQFYNYMMVYEQVMREVGLIDKDPMEIQKVQMVGLFDMGDE
;
A
#
# COMPACT_ATOMS: atom_id res chain seq x y z
N MET A 1 17.94 -4.01 -42.36
CA MET A 1 18.02 -2.69 -41.68
C MET A 1 17.15 -2.80 -40.45
N THR A 2 17.75 -2.54 -39.30
CA THR A 2 17.39 -2.98 -37.95
C THR A 2 16.09 -2.35 -37.44
N GLU A 3 15.22 -3.19 -36.87
CA GLU A 3 14.03 -2.80 -36.14
C GLU A 3 14.42 -1.99 -34.91
N ALA A 4 13.90 -0.76 -34.81
CA ALA A 4 14.00 0.04 -33.61
C ALA A 4 13.05 -0.56 -32.56
N HIS A 5 13.60 -1.30 -31.60
CA HIS A 5 12.91 -1.64 -30.36
C HIS A 5 12.62 -0.36 -29.59
N ASP A 6 11.43 0.19 -29.83
CA ASP A 6 10.84 1.26 -29.04
C ASP A 6 10.61 0.74 -27.62
N SER A 7 11.62 0.92 -26.78
CA SER A 7 11.59 0.61 -25.37
C SER A 7 10.61 1.58 -24.72
N LYS A 8 9.32 1.20 -24.70
CA LYS A 8 8.27 1.89 -23.94
C LYS A 8 8.74 2.01 -22.49
N ALA A 9 9.26 3.18 -22.15
CA ALA A 9 9.52 3.54 -20.77
C ALA A 9 8.19 3.45 -20.02
N LEU A 10 8.05 2.42 -19.19
CA LEU A 10 6.93 2.31 -18.27
C LEU A 10 7.00 3.53 -17.34
N LEU A 11 6.13 4.50 -17.57
CA LEU A 11 5.99 5.68 -16.72
C LEU A 11 5.33 5.21 -15.43
N TYR A 12 6.13 4.74 -14.47
CA TYR A 12 5.64 4.37 -13.15
C TYR A 12 5.24 5.65 -12.42
N LYS A 13 3.97 5.75 -12.02
CA LYS A 13 3.50 6.80 -11.13
C LYS A 13 4.23 6.62 -9.79
N ASP A 14 4.97 7.63 -9.34
CA ASP A 14 5.58 7.63 -8.01
C ASP A 14 4.48 7.83 -6.96
N THR A 15 3.88 6.72 -6.55
CA THR A 15 2.79 6.67 -5.56
C THR A 15 3.30 6.44 -4.15
N VAL A 16 4.58 6.09 -4.00
CA VAL A 16 5.20 5.73 -2.71
C VAL A 16 5.25 6.94 -1.79
N GLN A 17 5.82 8.05 -2.27
CA GLN A 17 5.96 9.25 -1.45
C GLN A 17 4.60 9.83 -1.02
N PRO A 18 3.61 10.04 -1.92
CA PRO A 18 2.28 10.52 -1.51
C PRO A 18 1.58 9.59 -0.51
N MET A 19 1.72 8.27 -0.67
CA MET A 19 1.10 7.30 0.25
C MET A 19 1.74 7.34 1.64
N ASN A 20 3.07 7.46 1.72
CA ASN A 20 3.76 7.61 2.99
C ASN A 20 3.40 8.93 3.69
N GLN A 21 3.23 10.02 2.93
CA GLN A 21 2.72 11.28 3.48
C GLN A 21 1.31 11.12 4.05
N ALA A 22 0.38 10.51 3.29
CA ALA A 22 -0.98 10.25 3.76
C ALA A 22 -1.02 9.34 5.00
N TYR A 23 -0.12 8.36 5.11
CA TYR A 23 -0.01 7.52 6.30
C TYR A 23 0.54 8.31 7.51
N ASN A 24 1.53 9.17 7.30
CA ASN A 24 2.04 10.06 8.34
C ASN A 24 0.99 11.06 8.84
N GLU A 25 0.06 11.49 7.99
CA GLU A 25 -1.09 12.29 8.42
C GLU A 25 -2.01 11.50 9.37
N LEU A 26 -2.26 10.21 9.11
CA LEU A 26 -3.00 9.35 10.05
C LEU A 26 -2.30 9.25 11.41
N LEU A 27 -0.98 9.07 11.42
CA LEU A 27 -0.17 9.09 12.65
C LEU A 27 -0.29 10.41 13.40
N ALA A 28 -0.29 11.53 12.68
CA ALA A 28 -0.49 12.84 13.28
C ALA A 28 -1.87 12.95 13.95
N PHE A 29 -2.95 12.58 13.26
CA PHE A 29 -4.30 12.60 13.83
C PHE A 29 -4.42 11.70 15.07
N TYR A 30 -3.86 10.49 15.01
CA TYR A 30 -3.83 9.59 16.15
C TYR A 30 -3.06 10.18 17.34
N SER A 31 -1.88 10.77 17.10
CA SER A 31 -1.07 11.39 18.16
C SER A 31 -1.75 12.58 18.84
N GLN A 32 -2.64 13.26 18.12
CA GLN A 32 -3.47 14.35 18.63
C GLN A 32 -4.75 13.87 19.33
N GLY A 33 -5.03 12.56 19.32
CA GLY A 33 -6.25 11.97 19.87
C GLY A 33 -7.50 12.20 19.00
N ASP A 34 -7.34 12.59 17.73
CA ASP A 34 -8.46 12.82 16.83
C ASP A 34 -8.76 11.58 15.97
N THR A 35 -9.65 10.72 16.47
CA THR A 35 -9.95 9.40 15.89
C THR A 35 -11.21 9.40 15.01
N ARG A 36 -11.48 10.47 14.27
CA ARG A 36 -12.65 10.49 13.37
C ARG A 36 -12.53 9.46 12.25
N ALA A 37 -13.60 8.73 12.00
CA ALA A 37 -13.67 7.71 10.95
C ALA A 37 -13.39 8.29 9.55
N ALA A 38 -13.64 9.58 9.33
CA ALA A 38 -13.29 10.29 8.10
C ALA A 38 -11.83 10.06 7.67
N TYR A 39 -10.88 10.12 8.61
CA TYR A 39 -9.46 10.03 8.29
C TYR A 39 -9.11 8.66 7.72
N LEU A 40 -9.57 7.58 8.37
CA LEU A 40 -9.38 6.21 7.90
C LEU A 40 -10.05 6.00 6.54
N LYS A 41 -11.31 6.42 6.38
CA LYS A 41 -12.03 6.27 5.10
C LYS A 41 -11.38 7.01 3.94
N THR A 42 -10.89 8.23 4.19
CA THR A 42 -10.17 8.99 3.16
C THR A 42 -8.87 8.28 2.78
N PHE A 43 -8.17 7.73 3.75
CA PHE A 43 -6.98 6.95 3.51
C PHE A 43 -7.27 5.62 2.77
N GLU A 44 -8.33 4.90 3.10
CA GLU A 44 -8.76 3.67 2.42
C GLU A 44 -9.01 3.89 0.92
N LEU A 45 -9.62 5.03 0.57
CA LEU A 45 -9.82 5.42 -0.83
C LEU A 45 -8.48 5.61 -1.55
N ALA A 46 -7.53 6.31 -0.90
CA ALA A 46 -6.20 6.52 -1.46
C ALA A 46 -5.43 5.19 -1.59
N LEU A 47 -5.43 4.36 -0.54
CA LEU A 47 -4.72 3.09 -0.52
C LEU A 47 -5.27 2.13 -1.59
N SER A 48 -6.59 1.98 -1.69
CA SER A 48 -7.22 1.09 -2.67
C SER A 48 -6.87 1.45 -4.12
N LEU A 49 -6.69 2.75 -4.44
CA LEU A 49 -6.26 3.21 -5.76
C LEU A 49 -4.79 2.89 -6.08
N ASN A 50 -3.98 2.63 -5.07
CA ASN A 50 -2.55 2.38 -5.19
C ASN A 50 -2.19 0.90 -4.97
N CYS A 51 -3.16 0.04 -4.66
CA CYS A 51 -2.97 -1.40 -4.61
C CYS A 51 -2.97 -1.99 -6.05
N PRO A 52 -1.89 -2.68 -6.47
CA PRO A 52 -1.83 -3.27 -7.79
C PRO A 52 -2.76 -4.48 -7.88
N ASN A 53 -3.58 -4.53 -8.93
CA ASN A 53 -4.41 -5.68 -9.33
C ASN A 53 -5.48 -6.16 -8.33
N ARG A 54 -5.64 -5.50 -7.18
CA ARG A 54 -6.68 -5.82 -6.19
C ARG A 54 -7.07 -4.59 -5.37
N MET A 55 -8.33 -4.54 -4.97
CA MET A 55 -8.87 -3.50 -4.09
C MET A 55 -8.57 -3.81 -2.61
N LEU A 56 -8.54 -2.79 -1.75
CA LEU A 56 -8.22 -2.94 -0.32
C LEU A 56 -9.10 -4.00 0.40
N TRP A 57 -10.40 -4.03 0.10
CA TRP A 57 -11.32 -5.02 0.69
C TRP A 57 -11.11 -6.46 0.21
N GLN A 58 -10.15 -6.72 -0.66
CA GLN A 58 -9.78 -8.08 -1.06
C GLN A 58 -8.67 -8.67 -0.18
N PHE A 59 -7.96 -7.84 0.59
CA PHE A 59 -6.90 -8.28 1.50
C PHE A 59 -7.50 -9.01 2.72
N PRO A 60 -7.02 -10.23 3.06
CA PRO A 60 -7.59 -11.02 4.16
C PRO A 60 -7.57 -10.30 5.51
N GLU A 61 -6.48 -9.63 5.84
CA GLU A 61 -6.27 -8.88 7.09
C GLU A 61 -7.27 -7.72 7.21
N TYR A 62 -7.52 -7.00 6.12
CA TYR A 62 -8.53 -5.96 6.07
C TYR A 62 -9.93 -6.54 6.29
N LYS A 63 -10.30 -7.60 5.57
CA LYS A 63 -11.61 -8.26 5.73
C LYS A 63 -11.85 -8.74 7.16
N GLN A 64 -10.82 -9.30 7.79
CA GLN A 64 -10.93 -9.78 9.17
C GLN A 64 -11.15 -8.63 10.15
N LEU A 65 -10.45 -7.51 9.97
CA LEU A 65 -10.64 -6.33 10.80
C LEU A 65 -12.02 -5.70 10.60
N GLU A 66 -12.42 -5.48 9.34
CA GLU A 66 -13.71 -4.89 8.99
C GLU A 66 -14.89 -5.72 9.52
N ALA A 67 -14.79 -7.06 9.48
CA ALA A 67 -15.80 -7.95 10.03
C ALA A 67 -15.91 -7.87 11.57
N LYS A 68 -14.80 -7.65 12.28
CA LYS A 68 -14.77 -7.55 13.75
C LYS A 68 -15.16 -6.17 14.26
N ALA A 69 -14.69 -5.13 13.60
CA ALA A 69 -14.80 -3.75 14.05
C ALA A 69 -15.05 -2.82 12.85
N PRO A 70 -16.25 -2.87 12.24
CA PRO A 70 -16.56 -2.07 11.05
C PRO A 70 -16.50 -0.57 11.35
N LEU A 71 -16.02 0.21 10.38
CA LEU A 71 -16.07 1.67 10.49
C LEU A 71 -17.53 2.16 10.47
N PRO A 72 -17.88 3.17 11.27
CA PRO A 72 -19.22 3.73 11.28
C PRO A 72 -19.56 4.37 9.93
N LYS A 73 -20.83 4.38 9.54
CA LYS A 73 -21.26 5.00 8.25
C LYS A 73 -21.00 6.50 8.23
N ASP A 74 -21.30 7.20 9.31
CA ASP A 74 -21.06 8.64 9.44
C ASP A 74 -19.55 8.93 9.65
N PRO A 75 -18.90 9.67 8.75
CA PRO A 75 -17.47 9.98 8.85
C PRO A 75 -17.12 10.90 10.03
N ARG A 76 -18.08 11.63 10.60
CA ARG A 76 -17.83 12.56 11.72
C ARG A 76 -17.71 11.86 13.08
N ILE A 77 -18.12 10.59 13.16
CA ILE A 77 -18.05 9.79 14.38
C ILE A 77 -16.59 9.49 14.72
N ARG A 78 -16.24 9.70 15.99
CA ARG A 78 -14.97 9.23 16.57
C ARG A 78 -15.09 7.76 16.90
N ILE A 79 -14.09 6.99 16.52
CA ILE A 79 -13.99 5.58 16.90
C ILE A 79 -13.04 5.42 18.09
N ASP A 80 -13.08 4.23 18.68
CA ASP A 80 -12.17 3.87 19.77
C ASP A 80 -10.69 3.99 19.32
N PRO A 81 -9.79 4.52 20.16
CA PRO A 81 -8.38 4.67 19.80
C PRO A 81 -7.70 3.35 19.44
N ASP A 82 -8.02 2.24 20.13
CA ASP A 82 -7.43 0.93 19.82
C ASP A 82 -7.96 0.43 18.48
N GLN A 83 -9.25 0.68 18.19
CA GLN A 83 -9.80 0.40 16.87
C GLN A 83 -9.08 1.21 15.77
N PHE A 84 -8.87 2.51 15.99
CA PHE A 84 -8.15 3.37 15.04
C PHE A 84 -6.73 2.87 14.78
N TYR A 85 -6.01 2.53 15.85
CA TYR A 85 -4.67 1.96 15.78
C TYR A 85 -4.65 0.63 15.02
N ASN A 86 -5.60 -0.27 15.27
CA ASN A 86 -5.70 -1.55 14.57
C ASN A 86 -5.88 -1.38 13.06
N TYR A 87 -6.67 -0.39 12.62
CA TYR A 87 -6.78 -0.06 11.20
C TYR A 87 -5.45 0.44 10.63
N MET A 88 -4.74 1.32 11.34
CA MET A 88 -3.44 1.81 10.91
C MET A 88 -2.39 0.70 10.76
N MET A 89 -2.40 -0.30 11.66
CA MET A 89 -1.51 -1.46 11.57
C MET A 89 -1.83 -2.32 10.34
N VAL A 90 -3.11 -2.56 10.06
CA VAL A 90 -3.53 -3.31 8.87
C VAL A 90 -3.15 -2.55 7.59
N TYR A 91 -3.34 -1.23 7.56
CA TYR A 91 -2.92 -0.41 6.41
C TYR A 91 -1.41 -0.47 6.18
N GLU A 92 -0.61 -0.39 7.24
CA GLU A 92 0.84 -0.53 7.14
C GLU A 92 1.24 -1.90 6.57
N GLN A 93 0.62 -2.97 7.05
CA GLN A 93 0.84 -4.33 6.56
C GLN A 93 0.53 -4.44 5.06
N VAL A 94 -0.64 -3.92 4.64
CA VAL A 94 -1.03 -3.89 3.23
C VAL A 94 -0.03 -3.08 2.41
N MET A 95 0.37 -1.90 2.88
CA MET A 95 1.35 -1.05 2.20
C MET A 95 2.71 -1.74 2.04
N ARG A 96 3.18 -2.51 3.03
CA ARG A 96 4.40 -3.33 2.92
C ARG A 96 4.23 -4.44 1.88
N GLU A 97 3.10 -5.17 1.91
CA GLU A 97 2.84 -6.27 0.97
C GLU A 97 2.80 -5.80 -0.49
N VAL A 98 2.29 -4.59 -0.75
CA VAL A 98 2.24 -4.00 -2.10
C VAL A 98 3.49 -3.20 -2.49
N GLY A 99 4.50 -3.13 -1.61
CA GLY A 99 5.76 -2.41 -1.86
C GLY A 99 5.63 -0.88 -1.87
N LEU A 100 4.67 -0.34 -1.12
CA LEU A 100 4.51 1.10 -0.87
C LEU A 100 5.32 1.59 0.34
N ILE A 101 5.75 0.69 1.23
CA ILE A 101 6.69 0.95 2.35
C ILE A 101 7.88 0.01 2.20
N ASP A 102 9.09 0.53 2.46
CA ASP A 102 10.34 -0.23 2.42
C ASP A 102 10.52 -1.09 1.16
N LYS A 103 10.77 -0.44 0.02
CA LYS A 103 11.54 -1.11 -1.01
C LYS A 103 12.96 -1.25 -0.50
N ASP A 104 13.21 -2.29 0.29
CA ASP A 104 14.57 -2.75 0.51
C ASP A 104 15.16 -3.00 -0.89
N PRO A 105 16.30 -2.39 -1.27
CA PRO A 105 16.87 -2.53 -2.62
C PRO A 105 17.23 -3.98 -3.02
N MET A 106 16.92 -4.98 -2.19
CA MET A 106 17.31 -6.37 -2.35
C MET A 106 16.42 -7.20 -3.31
N GLU A 107 15.20 -6.79 -3.67
CA GLU A 107 14.37 -7.58 -4.60
C GLU A 107 14.66 -7.33 -6.09
N ILE A 108 15.34 -6.23 -6.44
CA ILE A 108 15.71 -5.95 -7.83
C ILE A 108 16.81 -6.91 -8.34
N GLN A 109 17.54 -7.59 -7.44
CA GLN A 109 18.64 -8.49 -7.84
C GLN A 109 18.21 -9.92 -8.24
N LYS A 110 17.00 -10.38 -7.92
CA LYS A 110 16.62 -11.78 -8.23
C LYS A 110 16.11 -12.02 -9.65
N VAL A 111 15.71 -10.99 -10.38
CA VAL A 111 15.17 -11.18 -11.74
C VAL A 111 16.24 -11.07 -12.84
N GLN A 112 17.40 -10.44 -12.56
CA GLN A 112 18.50 -10.33 -13.54
C GLN A 112 19.51 -11.48 -13.51
N MET A 113 19.50 -12.35 -12.48
CA MET A 113 20.48 -13.44 -12.35
C MET A 113 20.01 -14.80 -12.90
N VAL A 114 18.72 -14.98 -13.22
CA VAL A 114 18.21 -16.27 -13.75
C VAL A 114 18.23 -16.33 -15.29
N GLY A 115 18.36 -15.19 -15.97
CA GLY A 115 18.45 -15.13 -17.44
C GLY A 115 19.87 -15.12 -18.00
N LEU A 116 20.91 -15.07 -17.15
CA LEU A 116 22.31 -14.91 -17.58
C LEU A 116 23.18 -16.18 -17.43
N PHE A 117 22.66 -17.27 -16.86
CA PHE A 117 23.45 -18.46 -16.51
C PHE A 117 23.06 -19.75 -17.24
N ASP A 118 22.20 -19.71 -18.27
CA ASP A 118 21.89 -20.91 -19.08
C ASP A 118 22.00 -20.65 -20.58
N MET A 119 23.14 -20.10 -21.00
CA MET A 119 23.58 -20.16 -22.39
C MET A 119 25.11 -20.13 -22.42
N GLY A 120 25.72 -21.29 -22.60
CA GLY A 120 27.10 -21.40 -23.08
C GLY A 120 28.00 -22.30 -22.25
N ASP A 121 28.16 -23.53 -22.74
CA ASP A 121 29.41 -24.31 -22.90
C ASP A 121 29.18 -25.76 -22.46
N GLU A 122 29.31 -26.82 -23.27
CA GLU A 122 29.83 -27.08 -24.62
C GLU A 122 29.14 -28.35 -25.18
#